data_AF-A0A522Q0D4-F1
#
_entry.id   AF-A0A522Q0D4-F1
#
_cell.length_a   1.000
_cell.length_b   1.000
_cell.length_c   1.000
_cell.angle_alpha   90.00
_cell.angle_beta   90.00
_cell.angle_gamma   90.00
#
_symmetry.space_group_name_H-M   'P 1'
#
loop_
_entity.id
_entity.type
_entity.pdbx_description
1 polymer ?
#
loop_
_entity_poly.entity_id
_entity_poly.type
_entity_poly.pdbx_seq_one_letter_code
_entity_poly.pdbx_strand_id
1 'polypeptide(L)' 'MSSLPKWQELYEAAVLETDRSKLKSRIEDAQSAIDARLRELETGATNYADQREELRNAEERLQTLRERLLSG' A
#
# COMPACT_ATOMS: atom_id res chain seq x y z
N MET A 1 -1.46 -7.23 -18.92
CA MET A 1 -2.31 -6.86 -17.77
C MET A 1 -1.69 -7.55 -16.59
N SER A 2 -1.27 -6.80 -15.57
CA SER A 2 -0.76 -7.43 -14.35
C SER A 2 -1.90 -8.25 -13.71
N SER A 3 -1.59 -9.45 -13.24
CA SER A 3 -2.55 -10.32 -12.56
C SER A 3 -2.71 -9.97 -11.07
N LEU A 4 -2.06 -8.89 -10.63
CA LEU A 4 -1.99 -8.50 -9.23
C LEU A 4 -3.22 -7.68 -8.83
N PRO A 5 -3.68 -7.82 -7.58
CA PRO A 5 -4.66 -6.91 -7.01
C PRO A 5 -4.18 -5.46 -7.08
N LYS A 6 -5.12 -4.52 -7.26
CA LYS A 6 -4.76 -3.11 -7.53
C LYS A 6 -3.90 -2.48 -6.44
N TRP A 7 -4.17 -2.80 -5.16
CA TRP A 7 -3.39 -2.31 -4.03
C TRP A 7 -1.93 -2.79 -4.09
N GLN A 8 -1.70 -4.02 -4.57
CA GLN A 8 -0.37 -4.61 -4.65
C GLN A 8 0.45 -3.98 -5.78
N GLU A 9 -0.18 -3.71 -6.95
CA GLU A 9 0.48 -2.97 -8.03
C GLU A 9 0.97 -1.59 -7.57
N LEU A 10 0.11 -0.86 -6.85
CA LEU A 10 0.41 0.49 -6.38
C LEU A 10 1.45 0.47 -5.27
N TYR A 11 1.37 -0.52 -4.37
CA TYR A 11 2.38 -0.76 -3.35
C TYR A 11 3.76 -1.02 -3.96
N GLU A 12 3.86 -1.95 -4.91
CA GLU A 12 5.12 -2.25 -5.61
C GLU A 12 5.67 -1.02 -6.34
N ALA A 13 4.80 -0.24 -7.00
CA ALA A 13 5.18 1.00 -7.65
C ALA A 13 5.74 2.03 -6.65
N ALA A 14 5.20 2.12 -5.44
CA ALA A 14 5.71 3.01 -4.40
C ALA A 14 7.06 2.56 -3.83
N VAL A 15 7.24 1.25 -3.60
CA VAL A 15 8.50 0.70 -3.07
C VAL A 15 9.65 0.78 -4.08
N LEU A 16 9.36 0.65 -5.38
CA LEU A 16 10.34 0.68 -6.46
C LEU A 16 10.57 2.08 -7.04
N GLU A 17 9.83 3.10 -6.61
CA GLU A 17 9.97 4.47 -7.11
C GLU A 17 11.29 5.10 -6.64
N THR A 18 12.15 5.42 -7.60
CA THR A 18 13.45 6.06 -7.36
C THR A 18 13.40 7.58 -7.56
N ASP A 19 12.39 8.08 -8.27
CA ASP A 19 12.19 9.50 -8.51
C ASP A 19 11.54 10.16 -7.28
N ARG A 20 12.34 10.92 -6.53
CA ARG A 20 11.88 11.63 -5.33
C ARG A 20 10.69 12.57 -5.59
N SER A 21 10.57 13.11 -6.80
CA SER A 21 9.45 14.00 -7.16
C SER A 21 8.12 13.26 -7.28
N LYS A 22 8.16 11.95 -7.57
CA LYS A 22 6.98 11.07 -7.70
C LYS A 22 6.75 10.21 -6.47
N LEU A 23 7.79 9.94 -5.68
CA LEU A 23 7.73 9.05 -4.53
C LEU A 23 6.58 9.42 -3.57
N LYS A 24 6.37 10.71 -3.31
CA LYS A 24 5.25 11.17 -2.46
C LYS A 24 3.89 10.74 -3.03
N SER A 25 3.60 11.02 -4.30
CA SER A 25 2.31 10.67 -4.90
C SER A 25 2.13 9.16 -5.01
N ARG A 26 3.20 8.40 -5.28
CA ARG A 26 3.15 6.93 -5.29
C ARG A 26 2.78 6.36 -3.92
N ILE A 27 3.35 6.89 -2.84
CA ILE A 27 3.01 6.50 -1.47
C ILE A 27 1.54 6.81 -1.18
N GLU A 28 1.05 7.99 -1.56
CA GLU A 28 -0.36 8.39 -1.36
C GLU A 28 -1.34 7.48 -2.14
N ASP A 29 -1.04 7.17 -3.40
CA ASP A 29 -1.83 6.26 -4.24
C ASP A 29 -1.88 4.84 -3.63
N ALA A 30 -0.73 4.33 -3.19
CA ALA A 30 -0.62 3.01 -2.59
C ALA A 30 -1.39 2.92 -1.26
N GLN A 31 -1.24 3.93 -0.39
CA GLN A 31 -1.96 4.01 0.88
C GLN A 31 -3.47 4.03 0.65
N SER A 32 -3.95 4.86 -0.28
CA SER A 32 -5.38 4.97 -0.57
C SER A 32 -5.98 3.64 -1.05
N ALA A 33 -5.23 2.89 -1.88
CA ALA A 33 -5.66 1.59 -2.37
C ALA A 33 -5.64 0.49 -1.28
N ILE A 34 -4.65 0.50 -0.39
CA ILE A 34 -4.58 -0.40 0.76
C ILE A 34 -5.76 -0.13 1.72
N ASP A 35 -6.02 1.14 2.05
CA ASP A 35 -7.15 1.53 2.90
C ASP A 35 -8.49 1.10 2.32
N ALA A 36 -8.68 1.31 1.00
CA ALA A 36 -9.89 0.87 0.31
C ALA A 36 -10.06 -0.65 0.42
N ARG A 37 -8.99 -1.41 0.22
CA ARG A 37 -9.03 -2.87 0.32
C ARG A 37 -9.29 -3.33 1.76
N LEU A 38 -8.66 -2.72 2.76
CA LEU A 38 -8.92 -3.04 4.16
C LEU A 38 -10.40 -2.82 4.52
N ARG A 39 -10.99 -1.70 4.10
CA ARG A 39 -12.43 -1.42 4.29
C ARG A 39 -13.32 -2.44 3.61
N GLU A 40 -13.01 -2.86 2.38
CA GLU A 40 -13.75 -3.93 1.70
C GLU A 40 -13.71 -5.23 2.52
N LEU A 41 -12.53 -5.58 3.05
CA LEU A 41 -12.35 -6.79 3.84
C LEU A 41 -13.03 -6.74 5.20
N GLU A 42 -13.15 -5.58 5.84
CA GLU A 42 -13.89 -5.42 7.10
C GLU A 42 -15.38 -5.73 6.94
N THR A 43 -15.95 -5.44 5.77
CA THR A 43 -17.36 -5.75 5.45
C THR A 43 -17.59 -7.20 4.97
N GLY A 44 -16.51 -7.94 4.71
CA GLY A 44 -16.54 -9.31 4.19
C GLY A 44 -16.42 -10.41 5.25
N ALA A 45 -16.89 -11.62 4.92
CA ALA A 45 -16.86 -12.81 5.77
C ALA A 45 -15.45 -13.17 6.29
N THR A 46 -15.41 -13.91 7.39
CA THR A 46 -14.30 -14.20 8.32
C THR A 46 -13.00 -14.79 7.73
N ASN A 47 -12.94 -15.11 6.43
CA ASN A 47 -11.85 -15.88 5.81
C ASN A 47 -10.75 -15.04 5.11
N TYR A 48 -10.57 -13.78 5.49
CA TYR A 48 -9.53 -12.89 4.93
C TYR A 48 -8.45 -12.47 5.94
N ALA A 49 -8.22 -13.27 6.98
CA ALA A 49 -7.23 -12.96 8.02
C ALA A 49 -5.83 -12.71 7.42
N ASP A 50 -5.35 -13.64 6.58
CA ASP A 50 -4.03 -13.56 5.95
C ASP A 50 -3.91 -12.31 5.06
N GLN A 51 -4.93 -12.02 4.25
CA GLN A 51 -4.91 -10.82 3.39
C GLN A 51 -4.94 -9.52 4.19
N ARG A 52 -5.63 -9.49 5.34
CA ARG A 52 -5.62 -8.31 6.23
C ARG A 52 -4.24 -8.10 6.86
N GLU A 53 -3.56 -9.18 7.24
CA GLU A 53 -2.19 -9.11 7.77
C GLU A 53 -1.21 -8.60 6.71
N GLU A 54 -1.30 -9.10 5.46
CA GLU A 54 -0.49 -8.61 4.34
C GLU A 54 -0.68 -7.11 4.09
N LEU A 55 -1.94 -6.64 4.10
CA LEU A 55 -2.26 -5.23 3.89
C LEU A 55 -1.74 -4.34 5.03
N ARG A 56 -1.86 -4.78 6.29
CA ARG A 56 -1.31 -4.06 7.44
C ARG A 56 0.22 -3.97 7.39
N ASN A 57 0.88 -5.07 7.04
CA ASN A 57 2.33 -5.08 6.84
C ASN A 57 2.77 -4.14 5.70
N ALA A 58 1.99 -4.05 4.62
CA ALA A 58 2.24 -3.12 3.52
C ALA A 58 2.08 -1.65 3.97
N GLU A 59 1.04 -1.35 4.73
CA GLU A 59 0.77 -0.03 5.32
C GLU A 59 1.91 0.43 6.24
N GLU A 60 2.35 -0.40 7.19
CA GLU A 60 3.46 -0.07 8.11
C GLU A 60 4.77 0.25 7.35
N ARG A 61 5.03 -0.49 6.27
CA ARG A 61 6.19 -0.27 5.40
C ARG A 61 6.09 1.05 4.63
N LEU A 62 4.91 1.39 4.10
CA LEU A 62 4.68 2.67 3.42
C LEU A 62 4.83 3.84 4.39
N GLN A 63 4.32 3.72 5.61
CA GLN A 63 4.47 4.74 6.64
C GLN A 63 5.95 4.99 6.96
N THR A 64 6.74 3.92 7.12
CA THR A 64 8.20 4.03 7.30
C THR A 64 8.88 4.72 6.12
N LEU A 65 8.48 4.41 4.88
CA LEU A 65 9.03 5.03 3.68
C LEU A 65 8.70 6.53 3.62
N ARG A 66 7.47 6.90 4.00
CA ARG A 66 7.01 8.28 4.09
C ARG A 66 7.78 9.08 5.13
N GLU A 67 8.01 8.52 6.31
CA GLU A 67 8.78 9.18 7.37
C GLU A 67 10.23 9.45 6.92
N ARG A 68 10.85 8.48 6.25
CA ARG A 68 12.19 8.64 5.66
C ARG A 68 12.23 9.77 4.64
N LEU A 69 11.21 9.90 3.79
CA LEU A 69 11.08 11.01 2.84
C LEU A 69 11.01 12.37 3.55
N LEU A 70 10.27 12.46 4.65
CA LEU A 70 10.08 13.72 5.41
C LEU A 70 11.30 14.09 6.27
N SER A 71 12.16 13.11 6.59
CA SER A 71 13.38 13.31 7.37
C SER A 71 14.62 13.67 6.55
N GLY A 72 14.53 13.69 5.21
CA GLY A 72 15.67 13.82 4.29
C GLY A 72 15.67 15.06 3.40
#